data_AF-A0A2W6SRD2-F1
#
_entry.id   AF-A0A2W6SRD2-F1
#
_cell.length_a   1.000
_cell.length_b   1.000
_cell.length_c   1.000
_cell.angle_alpha   90.00
_cell.angle_beta   90.00
_cell.angle_gamma   90.00
#
_symmetry.space_group_name_H-M   'P 1'
#
loop_
_entity.id
_entity.type
_entity.pdbx_description
1 polymer ?
#
loop_
_entity_poly.entity_id
_entity_poly.type
_entity_poly.pdbx_seq_one_letter_code
_entity_poly.pdbx_strand_id
1 'polypeptide(L)'
;MTENRDDKWEQLARNMVRAQLMVKGMSYAALRDALEAIGVDDTEGAIKSKMSRGRFTAVFFLQCMTAIGADKLKLPGSPDGPGAFAIGPHGAQALAKATKEEKGL
;
A
#
# COMPACT_ATOMS: atom_id res chain seq x y z
N MET A 1 7.49 18.76 -15.68
CA MET A 1 6.54 18.76 -14.55
C MET A 1 7.38 18.66 -13.28
N THR A 2 7.30 19.65 -12.40
CA THR A 2 8.03 19.66 -11.13
C THR A 2 7.34 18.65 -10.22
N GLU A 3 7.98 17.51 -9.97
CA GLU A 3 7.46 16.50 -9.05
C GLU A 3 7.39 17.13 -7.66
N ASN A 4 6.20 17.26 -7.10
CA ASN A 4 6.02 17.84 -5.77
C ASN A 4 6.53 16.82 -4.74
N ARG A 5 7.17 17.28 -3.65
CA ARG A 5 7.64 16.38 -2.59
C ARG A 5 6.50 15.52 -2.05
N ASP A 6 5.29 16.07 -1.98
CA ASP A 6 4.10 15.36 -1.55
C ASP A 6 3.76 14.19 -2.50
N ASP A 7 4.00 14.33 -3.80
CA ASP A 7 3.72 13.28 -4.79
C ASP A 7 4.52 12.02 -4.44
N LYS A 8 5.79 12.16 -4.05
CA LYS A 8 6.64 11.04 -3.63
C LYS A 8 6.09 10.34 -2.39
N TRP A 9 5.66 11.10 -1.38
CA TRP A 9 5.02 10.51 -0.20
C TRP A 9 3.71 9.80 -0.52
N GLU A 10 2.90 10.36 -1.43
CA GLU A 10 1.68 9.73 -1.92
C GLU A 10 2.00 8.43 -2.69
N GLN A 11 3.09 8.39 -3.47
CA GLN A 11 3.52 7.13 -4.11
C GLN A 11 3.95 6.10 -3.10
N LEU A 12 4.71 6.52 -2.08
CA LEU A 12 5.15 5.63 -1.02
C LEU A 12 3.95 4.99 -0.32
N ALA A 13 2.97 5.81 0.09
CA ALA A 13 1.79 5.36 0.81
C ALA A 13 0.99 4.32 0.01
N ARG A 14 0.65 4.61 -1.25
CA ARG A 14 -0.10 3.64 -2.10
C ARG A 14 0.72 2.37 -2.37
N ASN A 15 2.04 2.51 -2.57
CA ASN A 15 2.89 1.38 -2.90
C ASN A 15 3.07 0.44 -1.70
N MET A 16 3.05 0.97 -0.48
CA MET A 16 3.01 0.13 0.73
C MET A 16 1.74 -0.73 0.80
N VAL A 17 0.56 -0.17 0.52
CA VAL A 17 -0.68 -0.96 0.51
C VAL A 17 -0.65 -2.01 -0.59
N ARG A 18 -0.27 -1.61 -1.81
CA ARG A 18 -0.15 -2.50 -2.97
C ARG A 18 0.85 -3.63 -2.72
N ALA A 19 1.97 -3.33 -2.08
CA ALA A 19 2.96 -4.34 -1.74
C ALA A 19 2.35 -5.45 -0.87
N GLN A 20 1.57 -5.09 0.16
CA GLN A 20 0.91 -6.09 1.01
C GLN A 20 -0.14 -6.90 0.25
N LEU A 21 -0.90 -6.27 -0.65
CA LEU A 21 -1.80 -6.99 -1.56
C LEU A 21 -1.03 -8.01 -2.41
N MET A 22 0.12 -7.63 -2.98
CA MET A 22 0.96 -8.52 -3.79
C MET A 22 1.60 -9.64 -2.96
N VAL A 23 1.97 -9.37 -1.71
CA VAL A 23 2.49 -10.38 -0.79
C VAL A 23 1.44 -11.46 -0.52
N LYS A 24 0.19 -11.04 -0.29
CA LYS A 24 -0.94 -11.95 -0.01
C LYS A 24 -1.64 -12.50 -1.26
N GLY A 25 -1.32 -12.00 -2.44
CA GLY A 25 -1.99 -12.38 -3.69
C GLY A 25 -3.44 -11.89 -3.79
N MET A 26 -3.76 -10.76 -3.14
CA MET A 26 -5.11 -10.23 -3.02
C MET A 26 -5.42 -9.18 -4.10
N SER A 27 -6.60 -9.26 -4.72
CA SER A 27 -7.11 -8.25 -5.66
C SER A 27 -7.77 -7.08 -4.90
N TYR A 28 -8.07 -5.97 -5.59
CA TYR A 28 -8.84 -4.87 -4.97
C TYR A 28 -10.27 -5.26 -4.62
N ALA A 29 -10.89 -6.16 -5.39
CA ALA A 29 -12.20 -6.71 -5.06
C ALA A 29 -12.14 -7.50 -3.75
N ALA A 30 -11.14 -8.38 -3.60
CA ALA A 30 -10.93 -9.12 -2.37
C ALA A 30 -10.57 -8.21 -1.17
N LEU A 31 -9.83 -7.12 -1.40
CA LEU A 31 -9.59 -6.10 -0.37
C LEU A 31 -10.90 -5.44 0.06
N ARG A 32 -11.79 -5.11 -0.88
CA ARG A 32 -13.11 -4.53 -0.56
C ARG A 32 -13.90 -5.48 0.32
N ASP A 33 -14.01 -6.75 -0.09
CA ASP A 33 -14.76 -7.76 0.67
C ASP A 33 -14.17 -7.95 2.09
N ALA A 34 -12.84 -7.92 2.21
CA ALA A 34 -12.16 -8.01 3.50
C ALA A 34 -12.33 -6.76 4.39
N LEU A 35 -12.40 -5.57 3.80
CA LEU A 35 -12.71 -4.32 4.51
C LEU A 35 -14.16 -4.33 5.02
N GLU A 36 -15.10 -4.80 4.19
CA GLU A 36 -16.50 -4.95 4.56
C GLU A 36 -16.67 -5.90 5.75
N ALA A 37 -15.92 -7.01 5.76
CA ALA A 37 -15.91 -7.98 6.88
C ALA A 37 -15.46 -7.39 8.23
N ILE A 38 -14.70 -6.29 8.23
CA ILE A 38 -14.30 -5.56 9.44
C ILE A 38 -15.12 -4.28 9.68
N GLY A 39 -16.24 -4.12 8.97
CA GLY A 39 -17.17 -2.99 9.13
C GLY A 39 -16.77 -1.71 8.40
N VAL A 40 -15.86 -1.79 7.43
CA VAL A 40 -15.43 -0.65 6.62
C VAL A 40 -16.13 -0.71 5.26
N ASP A 41 -17.17 0.11 5.11
CA ASP A 41 -17.90 0.23 3.85
C ASP A 41 -17.16 1.15 2.88
N ASP A 42 -16.76 0.59 1.73
CA ASP A 42 -16.08 1.30 0.65
C ASP A 42 -16.36 0.56 -0.65
N THR A 43 -16.39 1.29 -1.78
CA THR A 43 -16.53 0.64 -3.09
C THR A 43 -15.18 0.32 -3.70
N GLU A 44 -15.09 -0.70 -4.55
CA GLU A 44 -13.86 -1.01 -5.28
C GLU A 44 -13.36 0.21 -6.08
N GLY A 45 -14.28 1.01 -6.64
CA GLY A 45 -13.95 2.26 -7.33
C GLY A 45 -13.33 3.33 -6.41
N ALA A 46 -13.88 3.48 -5.20
CA ALA A 46 -13.34 4.40 -4.20
C ALA A 46 -11.94 3.96 -3.72
N ILE A 47 -11.74 2.66 -3.48
CA ILE A 47 -10.43 2.08 -3.15
C ILE A 47 -9.43 2.33 -4.29
N LYS A 48 -9.80 2.03 -5.54
CA LYS A 48 -8.96 2.31 -6.72
C LYS A 48 -8.59 3.78 -6.82
N SER A 49 -9.54 4.68 -6.56
CA SER A 49 -9.31 6.13 -6.57
C SER A 49 -8.35 6.59 -5.48
N LYS A 50 -8.48 6.05 -4.26
CA LYS A 50 -7.55 6.29 -3.14
C LYS A 50 -6.15 5.76 -3.47
N MET A 51 -6.06 4.57 -4.06
CA MET A 51 -4.79 3.97 -4.48
C MET A 51 -4.14 4.69 -5.66
N SER A 52 -4.94 5.25 -6.58
CA SER A 52 -4.44 6.03 -7.71
C SER A 52 -3.77 7.32 -7.23
N ARG A 53 -4.47 8.07 -6.37
CA ARG A 53 -3.97 9.34 -5.83
C ARG A 53 -2.89 9.15 -4.76
N GLY A 54 -2.97 8.09 -3.96
CA GLY A 54 -2.05 7.87 -2.84
C GLY A 54 -2.30 8.76 -1.63
N ARG A 55 -3.44 9.46 -1.60
CA ARG A 55 -3.90 10.26 -0.46
C ARG A 55 -5.11 9.59 0.19
N PHE A 56 -4.91 9.13 1.41
CA PHE A 56 -5.94 8.55 2.27
C PHE A 56 -5.54 8.74 3.72
N THR A 57 -6.48 8.55 4.65
CA THR A 57 -6.22 8.72 6.07
C THR A 57 -5.34 7.59 6.59
N ALA A 58 -4.58 7.86 7.67
CA ALA A 58 -3.86 6.81 8.39
C ALA A 58 -4.80 5.71 8.90
N VAL A 59 -6.05 6.07 9.25
CA VAL A 59 -7.09 5.10 9.65
C VAL A 59 -7.39 4.13 8.51
N PHE A 60 -7.64 4.62 7.30
CA PHE A 60 -7.89 3.76 6.14
C PHE A 60 -6.69 2.86 5.82
N PHE A 61 -5.47 3.40 5.95
CA PHE A 61 -4.25 2.59 5.81
C PHE A 61 -4.24 1.41 6.80
N LEU A 62 -4.46 1.66 8.10
CA LEU A 62 -4.49 0.62 9.12
C LEU A 62 -5.62 -0.39 8.90
N GLN A 63 -6.79 0.07 8.45
CA GLN A 63 -7.91 -0.78 8.06
C GLN A 63 -7.52 -1.71 6.90
N CYS A 64 -6.86 -1.20 5.86
CA CYS A 64 -6.33 -2.05 4.78
C CYS A 64 -5.32 -3.07 5.31
N MET A 65 -4.37 -2.67 6.16
CA MET A 65 -3.36 -3.59 6.70
C MET A 65 -4.00 -4.71 7.51
N THR A 66 -5.01 -4.37 8.30
CA THR A 66 -5.81 -5.32 9.09
C THR A 66 -6.58 -6.28 8.19
N ALA A 67 -7.33 -5.75 7.20
CA ALA A 67 -8.10 -6.55 6.26
C ALA A 67 -7.24 -7.49 5.40
N ILE A 68 -6.02 -7.08 5.04
CA ILE A 68 -5.04 -7.89 4.31
C ILE A 68 -4.41 -8.97 5.21
N GLY A 69 -4.50 -8.83 6.54
CA GLY A 69 -3.82 -9.69 7.51
C GLY A 69 -2.30 -9.46 7.51
N ALA A 70 -1.89 -8.20 7.49
CA ALA A 70 -0.48 -7.79 7.57
C ALA A 70 -0.08 -7.51 9.03
N ASP A 71 0.55 -8.50 9.68
CA ASP A 71 0.91 -8.41 11.12
C ASP A 71 2.17 -7.57 11.40
N LYS A 72 3.01 -7.38 10.37
CA LYS A 72 4.27 -6.64 10.45
C LYS A 72 4.44 -5.79 9.21
N LEU A 73 4.82 -4.54 9.42
CA LEU A 73 5.10 -3.58 8.35
C LEU A 73 6.52 -3.05 8.49
N LYS A 74 7.30 -3.21 7.42
CA LYS A 74 8.60 -2.56 7.30
C LYS A 74 8.43 -1.22 6.59
N LEU A 75 8.83 -0.16 7.26
CA LEU A 75 8.93 1.15 6.63
C LEU A 75 10.22 1.21 5.82
N PRO A 76 10.17 1.53 4.52
CA PRO A 76 11.36 1.58 3.67
C PRO A 76 12.22 2.83 3.91
N GLY A 77 11.74 3.80 4.70
CA GLY A 77 12.39 5.08 4.96
C GLY A 77 11.76 6.24 4.17
N SER A 78 12.43 7.40 4.15
CA SER A 78 11.96 8.59 3.45
C SER A 78 12.07 8.44 1.92
N PRO A 79 11.12 8.96 1.11
CA PRO A 79 11.20 8.98 -0.35
C PRO A 79 12.42 9.71 -0.92
N ASP A 80 13.01 10.66 -0.19
CA ASP A 80 14.23 11.37 -0.59
C ASP A 80 15.50 10.71 0.00
N GLY A 81 15.37 9.52 0.59
CA GLY A 81 16.45 8.79 1.25
C GLY A 81 16.34 7.28 1.02
N PRO A 82 16.60 6.45 2.03
CA PRO A 82 16.57 5.00 1.89
C PRO A 82 15.26 4.43 1.33
N GLY A 83 14.14 5.16 1.42
CA GLY A 83 12.84 4.73 0.90
C GLY A 83 12.58 5.07 -0.56
N ALA A 84 13.52 5.73 -1.26
CA ALA A 84 13.36 6.12 -2.66
C ALA A 84 13.08 4.92 -3.61
N PHE A 85 13.56 3.73 -3.28
CA PHE A 85 13.31 2.52 -4.09
C PHE A 85 11.82 2.11 -4.13
N ALA A 86 11.02 2.61 -3.20
CA ALA A 86 9.60 2.35 -3.12
C ALA A 86 8.74 3.34 -3.93
N ILE A 87 9.37 4.28 -4.66
CA ILE A 87 8.72 5.29 -5.49
C ILE A 87 8.67 4.81 -6.95
N GLY A 88 7.64 5.23 -7.70
CA GLY A 88 7.51 4.94 -9.13
C GLY A 88 6.76 3.65 -9.47
N PRO A 89 6.73 3.27 -10.76
CA PRO A 89 5.88 2.20 -11.30
C PRO A 89 6.12 0.81 -10.70
N HIS A 90 7.33 0.57 -10.20
CA HIS A 90 7.76 -0.72 -9.66
C HIS A 90 7.99 -0.73 -8.14
N GLY A 91 7.69 0.38 -7.45
CA GLY A 91 7.96 0.52 -6.02
C GLY A 91 7.18 -0.47 -5.15
N ALA A 92 5.94 -0.79 -5.53
CA ALA A 92 5.13 -1.79 -4.82
C ALA A 92 5.72 -3.21 -4.94
N GLN A 93 6.24 -3.55 -6.13
CA GLN A 93 6.89 -4.83 -6.40
C GLN A 93 8.18 -4.97 -5.61
N ALA A 94 9.00 -3.92 -5.56
CA ALA A 94 10.24 -3.90 -4.78
C ALA A 94 9.96 -4.12 -3.28
N LEU A 95 8.95 -3.43 -2.75
CA LEU A 95 8.51 -3.61 -1.36
C LEU A 95 7.96 -5.01 -1.09
N ALA A 96 7.16 -5.56 -2.01
CA ALA A 96 6.59 -6.88 -1.87
C ALA A 96 7.69 -7.96 -1.84
N LYS A 97 8.68 -7.85 -2.74
CA LYS A 97 9.85 -8.73 -2.77
C LYS A 97 10.64 -8.68 -1.46
N ALA A 98 10.98 -7.48 -0.99
CA ALA A 98 11.69 -7.30 0.27
C ALA A 98 10.92 -7.88 1.47
N THR A 99 9.58 -7.75 1.48
CA THR A 99 8.73 -8.31 2.53
C THR A 99 8.68 -9.84 2.51
N LYS A 100 8.68 -10.46 1.32
CA LYS A 100 8.69 -11.93 1.18
C LYS A 100 10.03 -12.52 1.61
N GLU A 101 11.15 -11.93 1.16
CA GLU A 101 12.50 -12.34 1.53
C GLU A 101 12.72 -12.35 3.05
N GLU A 102 12.19 -11.35 3.77
CA GLU A 102 12.25 -11.30 5.23
C GLU A 102 11.37 -12.33 5.93
N LYS A 103 10.22 -12.68 5.34
CA LYS A 103 9.30 -13.69 5.88
C LYS A 103 9.70 -15.12 5.50
N GLY A 104 10.75 -15.30 4.69
CA GLY A 104 11.14 -16.61 4.16
C GLY A 104 10.06 -17.24 3.27
N LEU A 105 9.25 -16.41 2.60
CA LEU A 105 8.14 -16.80 1.72
C LEU A 105 8.49 -16.73 0.24
#